data_AF-A0AAQ4CPI4-F1
#
_entry.id   AF-A0AAQ4CPI4-F1
#
_cell.length_a   1.000
_cell.length_b   1.000
_cell.length_c   1.000
_cell.angle_alpha   90.00
_cell.angle_beta   90.00
_cell.angle_gamma   90.00
#
_symmetry.space_group_name_H-M   'P 1'
#
loop_
_entity.id
_entity.type
_entity.pdbx_description
1 polymer ?
#
loop_
_entity_poly.entity_id
_entity_poly.type
_entity_poly.pdbx_seq_one_letter_code
_entity_poly.pdbx_strand_id
1 'polypeptide(L)'
;MSCIENLHKAYILTWIGDYETASKLAKECLQLLSDSKQIRKKIREIVINTNRNYEIAKKLREEGITTTDLIQLALYTLARKFSIRQENNIEIIERNDIKISIIKNSLTNELRGYCEGCKGYKYSLLKKGNGYFIVYNEIIYAEFSEGDTNEIIEEIIKSIKF
;
A
#
# COMPACT_ATOMS: atom_id res chain seq x y z
N MET A 1 -13.19 -9.07 3.09
CA MET A 1 -12.45 -7.84 3.37
C MET A 1 -13.27 -6.65 2.97
N SER A 2 -13.23 -5.58 3.76
CA SER A 2 -13.79 -4.28 3.39
C SER A 2 -12.91 -3.61 2.33
N CYS A 3 -13.45 -2.64 1.58
CA CYS A 3 -12.64 -1.91 0.62
C CYS A 3 -11.45 -1.17 1.27
N ILE A 4 -11.62 -0.71 2.51
CA ILE A 4 -10.54 -0.06 3.26
C ILE A 4 -9.39 -1.03 3.51
N GLU A 5 -9.68 -2.25 3.94
CA GLU A 5 -8.67 -3.31 4.15
C GLU A 5 -7.97 -3.67 2.83
N ASN A 6 -8.74 -3.81 1.74
CA ASN A 6 -8.18 -4.09 0.41
C ASN A 6 -7.24 -2.97 -0.07
N LEU A 7 -7.59 -1.70 0.15
CA LEU A 7 -6.74 -0.57 -0.26
C LEU A 7 -5.52 -0.39 0.63
N HIS A 8 -5.66 -0.67 1.92
CA HIS A 8 -4.54 -0.70 2.86
C HIS A 8 -3.52 -1.78 2.45
N LYS A 9 -3.98 -3.00 2.19
CA LYS A 9 -3.15 -4.09 1.69
C LYS A 9 -2.54 -3.76 0.33
N ALA A 10 -3.33 -3.23 -0.61
CA ALA A 10 -2.84 -2.81 -1.91
C ALA A 10 -1.72 -1.76 -1.81
N TYR A 11 -1.82 -0.80 -0.89
CA TYR A 11 -0.76 0.19 -0.66
C TYR A 11 0.56 -0.47 -0.28
N ILE A 12 0.57 -1.39 0.70
CA ILE A 12 1.79 -2.08 1.11
C ILE A 12 2.32 -2.97 -0.02
N LEU A 13 1.43 -3.67 -0.74
CA LEU A 13 1.80 -4.51 -1.88
C LEU A 13 2.46 -3.70 -3.01
N THR A 14 1.99 -2.48 -3.30
CA THR A 14 2.68 -1.60 -4.25
C THR A 14 4.08 -1.20 -3.78
N TRP A 15 4.30 -1.05 -2.47
CA TRP A 15 5.61 -0.70 -1.91
C TRP A 15 6.63 -1.84 -2.04
N ILE A 16 6.20 -3.09 -1.86
CA ILE A 16 7.03 -4.27 -2.13
C ILE A 16 7.11 -4.61 -3.63
N GLY A 17 6.32 -3.96 -4.48
CA GLY A 17 6.34 -4.17 -5.93
C GLY A 17 5.38 -5.25 -6.45
N ASP A 18 4.48 -5.80 -5.64
CA ASP A 18 3.42 -6.73 -6.06
C ASP A 18 2.23 -5.93 -6.63
N TYR A 19 2.46 -5.26 -7.77
CA TYR A 19 1.45 -4.43 -8.43
C TYR A 19 0.29 -5.24 -9.00
N GLU A 20 0.51 -6.52 -9.33
CA GLU A 20 -0.55 -7.38 -9.85
C GLU A 20 -1.60 -7.67 -8.78
N THR A 21 -1.18 -8.12 -7.60
CA THR A 21 -2.10 -8.37 -6.50
C THR A 21 -2.74 -7.07 -6.03
N ALA A 22 -1.96 -5.98 -5.92
CA ALA A 22 -2.49 -4.67 -5.57
C ALA A 22 -3.57 -4.18 -6.55
N SER A 23 -3.34 -4.35 -7.86
CA SER A 23 -4.31 -3.98 -8.91
C SER A 23 -5.60 -4.78 -8.81
N LYS A 24 -5.51 -6.09 -8.52
CA LYS A 24 -6.68 -6.95 -8.33
C LYS A 24 -7.55 -6.47 -7.16
N LEU A 25 -6.95 -6.27 -5.99
CA LEU A 25 -7.64 -5.77 -4.79
C LEU A 25 -8.29 -4.40 -5.04
N ALA A 26 -7.58 -3.52 -5.75
CA ALA A 26 -8.08 -2.20 -6.08
C ALA A 26 -9.26 -2.23 -7.06
N LYS A 27 -9.27 -3.16 -8.03
CA LYS A 27 -10.40 -3.33 -8.97
C LYS A 27 -11.66 -3.81 -8.28
N GLU A 28 -11.54 -4.71 -7.29
CA GLU A 28 -12.68 -5.13 -6.45
C GLU A 28 -13.28 -3.92 -5.72
N CYS A 29 -12.45 -3.07 -5.14
CA CYS A 29 -12.88 -1.80 -4.56
C CYS A 29 -13.59 -0.86 -5.54
N LEU A 30 -13.10 -0.75 -6.78
CA LEU A 30 -13.72 0.12 -7.79
C LEU A 30 -15.14 -0.32 -8.16
N GLN A 31 -15.43 -1.63 -8.12
CA GLN A 31 -16.77 -2.15 -8.37
C GLN A 31 -17.73 -1.71 -7.26
N LEU A 32 -17.29 -1.78 -6.00
CA LEU A 32 -18.06 -1.35 -4.83
C LEU A 32 -18.27 0.17 -4.77
N LEU A 33 -17.33 0.95 -5.30
CA LEU A 33 -17.34 2.42 -5.28
C LEU A 33 -17.83 3.04 -6.60
N SER A 34 -18.60 2.30 -7.40
CA SER A 34 -19.01 2.75 -8.74
C SER A 34 -19.82 4.06 -8.72
N ASP A 35 -20.62 4.28 -7.68
CA ASP A 35 -21.42 5.50 -7.44
C ASP A 35 -20.55 6.75 -7.20
N SER A 36 -19.30 6.57 -6.74
CA SER A 36 -18.36 7.68 -6.51
C SER A 36 -18.02 8.45 -7.80
N LYS A 37 -18.30 7.88 -8.98
CA LYS A 37 -18.19 8.60 -10.26
C LYS A 37 -19.15 9.78 -10.34
N GLN A 38 -20.38 9.61 -9.85
CA GLN A 38 -21.40 10.67 -9.86
C GLN A 38 -21.06 11.74 -8.83
N ILE A 39 -20.64 11.34 -7.63
CA ILE A 39 -20.15 12.24 -6.58
C ILE A 39 -18.99 13.10 -7.11
N ARG A 40 -18.03 12.48 -7.80
CA ARG A 40 -16.91 13.19 -8.43
C ARG A 40 -17.37 14.25 -9.42
N LYS A 41 -18.35 13.92 -10.27
CA LYS A 41 -18.89 14.85 -11.28
C LYS A 41 -19.55 16.04 -10.60
N LYS A 42 -20.42 15.78 -9.62
CA LYS A 42 -21.11 16.81 -8.84
C LYS A 42 -20.14 17.74 -8.12
N ILE A 43 -19.13 17.20 -7.44
CA ILE A 43 -18.09 18.00 -6.77
C ILE A 43 -17.32 18.86 -7.78
N ARG A 44 -16.98 18.33 -8.95
CA ARG A 44 -16.28 19.09 -10.00
C ARG A 44 -17.12 20.25 -10.50
N GLU A 45 -18.42 20.06 -10.71
CA GLU A 45 -19.34 21.12 -11.13
C GLU A 45 -19.45 22.22 -10.06
N ILE A 46 -19.55 21.84 -8.78
CA ILE A 46 -19.57 22.80 -7.67
C ILE A 46 -18.29 23.63 -7.65
N VAL A 47 -17.13 22.99 -7.78
CA VAL A 47 -15.83 23.67 -7.78
C VAL A 47 -15.71 24.63 -8.97
N ILE A 48 -16.14 24.22 -10.17
CA ILE A 48 -16.11 25.08 -11.38
C ILE A 48 -17.04 26.29 -11.23
N ASN A 49 -18.22 26.10 -10.63
CA ASN A 49 -19.22 27.16 -10.46
C ASN A 49 -18.97 28.05 -9.24
N THR A 50 -17.93 27.76 -8.44
CA THR A 50 -17.59 28.55 -7.26
C THR A 50 -16.50 29.56 -7.60
N ASN A 51 -16.85 30.85 -7.55
CA ASN A 51 -15.94 31.94 -7.92
C ASN A 51 -14.73 32.08 -6.99
N ARG A 52 -14.82 31.68 -5.73
CA ARG A 52 -13.78 31.89 -4.71
C ARG A 52 -13.47 30.60 -3.98
N ASN A 53 -12.21 30.18 -3.97
CA ASN A 53 -11.78 28.89 -3.41
C ASN A 53 -12.22 28.67 -1.95
N TYR A 54 -12.21 29.72 -1.12
CA TYR A 54 -12.61 29.59 0.29
C TYR A 54 -14.11 29.29 0.47
N GLU A 55 -14.94 29.51 -0.56
CA GLU A 55 -16.39 29.25 -0.52
C GLU A 55 -16.74 27.80 -0.86
N ILE A 56 -15.80 27.04 -1.42
CA ILE A 56 -16.02 25.66 -1.89
C ILE A 56 -16.60 24.79 -0.78
N ALA A 57 -16.04 24.84 0.44
CA ALA A 57 -16.53 24.03 1.56
C ALA A 57 -17.98 24.38 1.96
N LYS A 58 -18.36 25.66 1.86
CA LYS A 58 -19.74 26.10 2.08
C LYS A 58 -20.65 25.57 0.97
N LYS A 59 -20.26 25.74 -0.29
CA LYS A 59 -21.03 25.32 -1.46
C LYS A 59 -21.25 23.81 -1.52
N LEU A 60 -20.23 23.02 -1.18
CA LEU A 60 -20.37 21.56 -1.07
C LEU A 60 -21.47 21.16 -0.08
N ARG A 61 -21.54 21.83 1.09
CA ARG A 61 -22.58 21.56 2.10
C ARG A 61 -23.97 22.02 1.64
N GLU A 62 -24.08 23.19 1.01
CA GLU A 62 -25.35 23.68 0.45
C GLU A 62 -25.93 22.71 -0.59
N GLU A 63 -25.07 22.07 -1.37
CA GLU A 63 -25.43 21.07 -2.38
C GLU A 63 -25.61 19.65 -1.81
N GLY A 64 -25.57 19.49 -0.49
CA GLY A 64 -25.79 18.23 0.21
C GLY A 64 -24.67 17.20 0.08
N ILE A 65 -23.44 17.62 -0.23
CA ILE A 65 -22.26 16.73 -0.19
C ILE A 65 -21.89 16.47 1.27
N THR A 66 -21.88 15.20 1.66
CA THR A 66 -21.59 14.75 3.02
C THR A 66 -20.11 14.37 3.20
N THR A 67 -19.67 14.24 4.46
CA THR A 67 -18.34 13.70 4.76
C THR A 67 -18.17 12.27 4.22
N THR A 68 -19.22 11.45 4.26
CA THR A 68 -19.21 10.09 3.71
C THR A 68 -18.93 10.10 2.20
N ASP A 69 -19.55 11.02 1.45
CA ASP A 69 -19.32 11.16 0.01
C ASP A 69 -17.85 11.51 -0.30
N LEU A 70 -17.25 12.39 0.51
CA LEU A 70 -15.85 12.77 0.38
C LEU A 70 -14.91 11.59 0.68
N ILE A 71 -15.22 10.80 1.70
CA ILE A 71 -14.46 9.58 2.04
C ILE A 71 -14.57 8.56 0.90
N GLN A 72 -15.77 8.28 0.40
CA GLN A 72 -15.97 7.37 -0.72
C GLN A 72 -15.22 7.83 -1.98
N LEU A 73 -15.25 9.13 -2.30
CA LEU A 73 -14.49 9.68 -3.41
C LEU A 73 -12.97 9.55 -3.21
N ALA A 74 -12.48 9.74 -1.99
CA ALA A 74 -11.07 9.56 -1.66
C ALA A 74 -10.63 8.10 -1.86
N LEU A 75 -11.41 7.14 -1.34
CA LEU A 75 -11.19 5.71 -1.54
C LEU A 75 -11.25 5.33 -3.02
N TYR A 76 -12.23 5.85 -3.77
CA TYR A 76 -12.36 5.61 -5.21
C TYR A 76 -11.14 6.12 -5.98
N THR A 77 -10.64 7.30 -5.60
CA THR A 77 -9.45 7.89 -6.23
C THR A 77 -8.20 7.07 -5.93
N LEU A 78 -8.05 6.59 -4.69
CA LEU A 78 -6.95 5.71 -4.29
C LEU A 78 -7.01 4.36 -5.01
N ALA A 79 -8.19 3.73 -5.04
CA ALA A 79 -8.45 2.49 -5.77
C ALA A 79 -8.11 2.64 -7.26
N ARG A 80 -8.49 3.77 -7.89
CA ARG A 80 -8.11 4.04 -9.28
C ARG A 80 -6.61 4.07 -9.48
N LYS A 81 -5.85 4.69 -8.58
CA LYS A 81 -4.39 4.75 -8.67
C LYS A 81 -3.77 3.35 -8.59
N PHE A 82 -4.17 2.52 -7.64
CA PHE A 82 -3.65 1.16 -7.49
C PHE A 82 -4.15 0.19 -8.56
N SER A 83 -5.31 0.43 -9.16
CA SER A 83 -5.84 -0.42 -10.23
C SER A 83 -5.02 -0.40 -11.52
N ILE A 84 -4.22 0.64 -11.72
CA ILE A 84 -3.30 0.75 -12.86
C ILE A 84 -2.18 -0.26 -12.64
N ARG A 85 -2.18 -1.33 -13.42
CA ARG A 85 -1.08 -2.30 -13.42
C ARG A 85 0.18 -1.58 -13.87
N GLN A 86 1.21 -1.63 -13.04
CA GLN A 86 2.55 -1.27 -13.45
C GLN A 86 3.30 -2.57 -13.71
N GLU A 87 3.96 -2.64 -14.86
CA GLU A 87 4.92 -3.70 -15.11
C GLU A 87 6.22 -3.31 -14.41
N ASN A 88 6.67 -4.17 -13.51
CA ASN A 88 7.99 -4.10 -12.92
C ASN A 88 8.64 -5.49 -12.97
N ASN A 89 9.96 -5.52 -12.99
CA ASN A 89 10.72 -6.76 -12.99
C ASN A 89 11.12 -7.18 -11.57
N ILE A 90 10.35 -6.76 -10.56
CA ILE A 90 10.64 -7.09 -9.16
C ILE A 90 10.06 -8.47 -8.89
N GLU A 91 10.92 -9.43 -8.58
CA GLU A 91 10.52 -10.76 -8.16
C GLU A 91 9.90 -10.71 -6.76
N ILE A 92 8.73 -11.33 -6.60
CA ILE A 92 8.06 -11.49 -5.32
C ILE A 92 8.25 -12.93 -4.84
N ILE A 93 8.93 -13.07 -3.71
CA ILE A 93 9.17 -14.33 -3.02
C ILE A 93 8.10 -14.48 -1.93
N GLU A 94 7.37 -15.59 -1.94
CA GLU A 94 6.33 -15.88 -0.95
C GLU A 94 6.73 -17.08 -0.08
N ARG A 95 6.77 -16.88 1.25
CA ARG A 95 7.08 -17.94 2.23
C ARG A 95 6.28 -17.73 3.53
N ASN A 96 5.54 -18.76 3.96
CA ASN A 96 4.76 -18.75 5.22
C ASN A 96 3.88 -17.50 5.37
N ASP A 97 3.08 -17.17 4.36
CA ASP A 97 2.20 -15.97 4.31
C ASP A 97 2.93 -14.61 4.37
N ILE A 98 4.25 -14.61 4.16
CA ILE A 98 5.06 -13.40 4.04
C ILE A 98 5.46 -13.24 2.58
N LYS A 99 5.18 -12.06 2.02
CA LYS A 99 5.62 -11.66 0.68
C LYS A 99 6.84 -10.75 0.80
N ILE A 100 7.88 -11.03 0.02
CA ILE A 100 9.14 -10.31 0.07
C ILE A 100 9.58 -9.95 -1.34
N SER A 101 10.15 -8.76 -1.50
CA SER A 101 10.93 -8.40 -2.66
C SER A 101 12.31 -7.90 -2.27
N ILE A 102 13.24 -8.02 -3.21
CA ILE A 102 14.63 -7.62 -3.00
C ILE A 102 15.06 -6.72 -4.14
N ILE A 103 15.56 -5.56 -3.77
CA ILE A 103 16.15 -4.57 -4.66
C ILE A 103 17.65 -4.62 -4.42
N LYS A 104 18.37 -5.10 -5.43
CA LYS A 104 19.84 -5.19 -5.39
C LYS A 104 20.43 -3.87 -5.87
N ASN A 105 21.14 -3.17 -5.00
CA ASN A 105 21.98 -2.03 -5.38
C ASN A 105 23.45 -2.47 -5.40
N SER A 106 24.34 -1.61 -5.90
CA SER A 106 25.77 -1.92 -6.05
C SER A 106 26.52 -2.16 -4.74
N LEU A 107 26.00 -1.66 -3.62
CA LEU A 107 26.65 -1.70 -2.29
C LEU A 107 25.79 -2.35 -1.20
N THR A 108 24.47 -2.29 -1.36
CA THR A 108 23.50 -2.79 -0.37
C THR A 108 22.34 -3.46 -1.09
N ASN A 109 21.78 -4.47 -0.45
CA ASN A 109 20.51 -5.08 -0.82
C ASN A 109 19.45 -4.53 0.10
N GLU A 110 18.33 -4.12 -0.48
CA GLU A 110 17.14 -3.69 0.23
C GLU A 110 16.08 -4.78 0.12
N LEU A 111 15.62 -5.29 1.26
CA LEU A 111 14.53 -6.24 1.35
C LEU A 111 13.29 -5.49 1.84
N ARG A 112 12.19 -5.62 1.10
CA ARG A 112 10.88 -5.13 1.50
C ARG A 112 9.95 -6.31 1.65
N GLY A 113 9.14 -6.34 2.70
CA GLY A 113 8.22 -7.43 2.93
C GLY A 113 6.89 -7.00 3.53
N TYR A 114 5.92 -7.89 3.38
CA TYR A 114 4.57 -7.79 3.89
C TYR A 114 4.18 -9.06 4.66
N CYS A 115 3.58 -8.88 5.83
CA CYS A 115 3.05 -9.96 6.68
C CYS A 115 1.69 -9.55 7.27
N GLU A 116 0.61 -10.19 6.84
CA GLU A 116 -0.79 -9.83 7.19
C GLU A 116 -1.09 -9.95 8.70
N GLY A 117 -0.38 -10.81 9.42
CA GLY A 117 -0.57 -11.04 10.86
C GLY A 117 0.39 -10.29 11.78
N CYS A 118 1.39 -9.59 11.23
CA CYS A 118 2.46 -9.00 12.03
C CYS A 118 2.00 -7.71 12.72
N LYS A 119 2.33 -7.57 14.01
CA LYS A 119 1.94 -6.42 14.84
C LYS A 119 3.09 -5.94 15.71
N GLY A 120 3.11 -4.64 15.97
CA GLY A 120 4.10 -4.02 16.85
C GLY A 120 5.40 -3.68 16.13
N TYR A 121 6.47 -3.47 16.90
CA TYR A 121 7.77 -3.05 16.40
C TYR A 121 8.86 -4.04 16.82
N LYS A 122 9.74 -4.39 15.89
CA LYS A 122 10.95 -5.16 16.16
C LYS A 122 12.10 -4.61 15.34
N TYR A 123 13.26 -4.53 15.96
CA TYR A 123 14.53 -4.22 15.32
C TYR A 123 15.56 -5.27 15.72
N SER A 124 16.39 -5.71 14.78
CA SER A 124 17.54 -6.54 15.07
C SER A 124 18.61 -6.37 14.00
N LEU A 125 19.86 -6.53 14.42
CA LEU A 125 20.96 -6.74 13.50
C LEU A 125 20.84 -8.14 12.87
N LEU A 126 21.30 -8.26 11.63
CA LEU A 126 21.37 -9.53 10.92
C LEU A 126 22.64 -10.29 11.35
N LYS A 127 22.50 -11.57 11.63
CA LYS A 127 23.62 -12.46 12.00
C LYS A 127 24.23 -13.13 10.78
N LYS A 128 23.42 -13.38 9.76
CA LYS A 128 23.83 -14.06 8.52
C LYS A 128 24.36 -13.09 7.45
N GLY A 129 24.47 -11.81 7.77
CA GLY A 129 24.99 -10.78 6.88
C GLY A 129 25.24 -9.47 7.62
N ASN A 130 25.97 -8.55 6.98
CA ASN A 130 26.20 -7.23 7.55
C ASN A 130 25.02 -6.32 7.25
N GLY A 131 24.17 -6.07 8.26
CA GLY A 131 22.97 -5.27 8.10
C GLY A 131 22.00 -5.34 9.27
N TYR A 132 20.77 -4.89 9.04
CA TYR A 132 19.69 -4.89 10.02
C TYR A 132 18.33 -5.13 9.36
N PHE A 133 17.35 -5.49 10.17
CA PHE A 133 15.95 -5.48 9.76
C PHE A 133 15.06 -4.81 10.81
N ILE A 134 13.94 -4.28 10.31
CA ILE A 134 12.86 -3.69 11.07
C ILE A 134 11.56 -4.37 10.65
N VAL A 135 10.74 -4.67 11.64
CA VAL A 135 9.34 -5.05 11.46
C VAL A 135 8.52 -3.97 12.13
N TYR A 136 7.56 -3.40 11.40
CA TYR A 136 6.62 -2.44 11.94
C TYR A 136 5.22 -2.76 11.43
N ASN A 137 4.42 -3.38 12.29
CA ASN A 137 3.14 -4.00 11.93
C ASN A 137 3.34 -4.95 10.73
N GLU A 138 2.60 -4.72 9.66
CA GLU A 138 2.63 -5.57 8.47
C GLU A 138 3.86 -5.34 7.57
N ILE A 139 4.68 -4.32 7.85
CA ILE A 139 5.82 -3.93 7.02
C ILE A 139 7.10 -4.57 7.56
N ILE A 140 7.85 -5.19 6.68
CA ILE A 140 9.20 -5.70 6.93
C ILE A 140 10.17 -4.92 6.04
N TYR A 141 11.25 -4.44 6.61
CA TYR A 141 12.33 -3.78 5.89
C TYR A 141 13.66 -4.34 6.35
N ALA A 142 14.59 -4.59 5.43
CA ALA A 142 15.97 -4.88 5.79
C ALA A 142 16.94 -4.25 4.80
N GLU A 143 18.12 -3.90 5.30
CA GLU A 143 19.24 -3.44 4.49
C GLU A 143 20.47 -4.25 4.86
N PHE A 144 21.18 -4.81 3.88
CA PHE A 144 22.38 -5.62 4.11
C PHE A 144 23.34 -5.63 2.91
N SER A 145 24.64 -5.67 3.15
CA SER A 145 25.68 -5.66 2.09
C SER A 145 26.30 -7.03 1.82
N GLU A 146 26.19 -7.97 2.76
CA GLU A 146 26.85 -9.29 2.70
C GLU A 146 25.90 -10.41 3.15
N GLY A 147 26.22 -11.67 2.79
CA GLY A 147 25.46 -12.86 3.16
C GLY A 147 24.62 -13.46 2.02
N ASP A 148 24.25 -14.73 2.17
CA ASP A 148 23.32 -15.38 1.24
C ASP A 148 21.90 -14.84 1.45
N THR A 149 21.26 -14.42 0.36
CA THR A 149 19.94 -13.80 0.40
C THR A 149 18.85 -14.72 1.00
N ASN A 150 18.89 -16.02 0.72
CA ASN A 150 17.91 -16.95 1.27
C ASN A 150 18.14 -17.16 2.77
N GLU A 151 19.39 -17.23 3.22
CA GLU A 151 19.71 -17.31 4.65
C GLU A 151 19.22 -16.07 5.42
N ILE A 152 19.36 -14.88 4.84
CA ILE A 152 18.87 -13.62 5.42
C ILE A 152 17.34 -13.63 5.50
N ILE A 153 16.65 -14.02 4.43
CA ILE A 153 15.19 -14.16 4.42
C ILE A 153 14.75 -15.12 5.53
N GLU A 154 15.39 -16.28 5.65
CA GLU A 154 15.06 -17.26 6.68
C GLU A 154 15.29 -16.73 8.10
N GLU A 155 16.39 -16.01 8.33
CA GLU A 155 16.67 -15.38 9.63
C GLU A 155 15.55 -14.41 10.01
N ILE A 156 15.15 -13.55 9.08
CA ILE A 156 14.08 -12.57 9.27
C ILE A 156 12.75 -13.28 9.55
N ILE A 157 12.35 -14.24 8.73
CA ILE A 157 11.09 -14.99 8.91
C ILE A 157 11.06 -15.72 10.26
N LYS A 158 12.16 -16.38 10.66
CA LYS A 158 12.26 -17.04 11.97
C LYS A 158 12.15 -16.05 13.12
N SER A 159 12.63 -14.82 12.93
CA SER A 159 12.58 -13.75 13.91
C SER A 159 11.21 -13.06 13.98
N ILE A 160 10.34 -13.23 12.99
CA ILE A 160 9.03 -12.58 12.91
C ILE A 160 7.92 -13.41 13.57
N LYS A 161 8.16 -14.69 13.88
CA LYS A 161 7.17 -15.52 14.59
C LYS A 161 6.83 -14.90 15.95
N PHE A 162 5.63 -14.34 16.04
CA PHE A 162 4.96 -13.95 17.28
C PHE A 162 4.19 -15.14 17.84
#